data_AF-A0AAF0TGU6-F1
#
_entry.id   AF-A0AAF0TGU6-F1
#
_cell.length_a   1.000
_cell.length_b   1.000
_cell.length_c   1.000
_cell.angle_alpha   90.00
_cell.angle_beta   90.00
_cell.angle_gamma   90.00
#
_symmetry.space_group_name_H-M   'P 1'
#
loop_
_entity.id
_entity.type
_entity.pdbx_description
1 polymer ?
#
loop_
_entity_poly.entity_id
_entity_poly.type
_entity_poly.pdbx_seq_one_letter_code
_entity_poly.pdbx_strand_id
1 'polypeptide(L)'
;MKFTIESRKKVKELAFVAGICPTVDVGGHFRGGGYGMMSRKFGENSGAEVQFSTYGGKLSDISESETPFPHRAGNIFMIEYAVYWGNIENSQRNVAWSRKFYVYMVKYVSKSPRTADFNYRDLDLEVNNVNGSTSYAHARIWGERYFKNNFERLVQVKTKIDPTNFFRNEQSIPPLLSQVYNLFE
;
A
#
# COMPACT_ATOMS: atom_id res chain seq x y z
N MET A 1 38.28 28.87 -2.23
CA MET A 1 37.52 28.18 -1.16
C MET A 1 36.44 27.35 -1.84
N LYS A 2 36.65 26.04 -2.03
CA LYS A 2 35.68 25.13 -2.65
C LYS A 2 34.87 24.49 -1.53
N PHE A 3 33.55 24.70 -1.51
CA PHE A 3 32.65 23.95 -0.64
C PHE A 3 32.28 22.63 -1.34
N THR A 4 32.73 21.53 -0.76
CA THR A 4 32.31 20.18 -1.15
C THR A 4 31.00 19.87 -0.42
N ILE A 5 29.94 19.58 -1.17
CA ILE A 5 28.67 19.09 -0.62
C ILE A 5 28.87 17.61 -0.26
N GLU A 6 28.88 17.30 1.04
CA GLU A 6 28.84 15.92 1.52
C GLU A 6 27.49 15.28 1.14
N SER A 7 27.56 14.14 0.45
CA SER A 7 26.41 13.31 0.12
C SER A 7 25.71 12.83 1.40
N ARG A 8 24.41 13.14 1.54
CA ARG A 8 23.54 12.61 2.60
C ARG A 8 23.66 11.09 2.67
N LYS A 9 23.99 10.56 3.85
CA LYS A 9 23.90 9.12 4.17
C LYS A 9 22.48 8.65 3.87
N LYS A 10 22.31 7.69 2.94
CA LYS A 10 21.02 7.01 2.71
C LYS A 10 20.62 6.28 3.99
N VAL A 11 19.50 6.69 4.59
CA VAL A 11 18.88 5.95 5.70
C VAL A 11 18.43 4.60 5.14
N LYS A 12 18.95 3.50 5.69
CA LYS A 12 18.50 2.14 5.30
C LYS A 12 17.09 1.92 5.85
N GLU A 13 16.10 1.67 4.99
CA GLU A 13 14.77 1.23 5.39
C GLU A 13 14.85 -0.26 5.77
N LEU A 14 14.80 -0.56 7.07
CA LEU A 14 15.00 -1.94 7.55
C LEU A 14 13.90 -2.90 7.06
N ALA A 15 12.65 -2.43 6.96
CA ALA A 15 11.54 -3.18 6.40
C ALA A 15 10.37 -2.26 6.05
N PHE A 16 9.52 -2.67 5.11
CA PHE A 16 8.21 -2.07 4.89
C PHE A 16 7.09 -3.09 5.09
N VAL A 17 5.89 -2.62 5.40
CA VAL A 17 4.75 -3.49 5.70
C VAL A 17 3.95 -3.72 4.43
N ALA A 18 3.49 -4.94 4.17
CA ALA A 18 2.62 -5.24 3.05
C ALA A 18 1.20 -4.65 3.30
N GLY A 19 0.62 -4.92 4.47
CA GLY A 19 -0.70 -4.43 4.88
C GLY A 19 -1.29 -5.33 5.95
N ILE A 20 -2.58 -5.18 6.23
CA ILE A 20 -3.36 -6.08 7.09
C ILE A 20 -4.25 -6.96 6.19
N CYS A 21 -4.26 -8.28 6.40
CA CYS A 21 -4.91 -9.23 5.48
C CYS A 21 -6.47 -9.26 5.41
N PRO A 22 -7.30 -8.58 6.24
CA PRO A 22 -8.76 -8.71 6.09
C PRO A 22 -9.35 -7.99 4.87
N THR A 23 -8.53 -7.26 4.10
CA THR A 23 -8.93 -6.44 2.94
C THR A 23 -8.22 -6.84 1.63
N VAL A 24 -7.68 -8.06 1.55
CA VAL A 24 -7.01 -8.56 0.32
C VAL A 24 -7.95 -8.52 -0.89
N ASP A 25 -7.64 -7.64 -1.83
CA ASP A 25 -8.21 -7.69 -3.18
C ASP A 25 -7.58 -8.88 -3.94
N VAL A 26 -8.11 -9.18 -5.13
CA VAL A 26 -7.76 -10.33 -5.99
C VAL A 26 -6.24 -10.55 -6.15
N GLY A 27 -5.41 -9.50 -6.08
CA GLY A 27 -3.95 -9.57 -6.17
C GLY A 27 -3.27 -10.41 -5.07
N GLY A 28 -3.80 -10.45 -3.85
CA GLY A 28 -3.26 -11.27 -2.75
C GLY A 28 -3.49 -12.78 -2.94
N HIS A 29 -4.58 -13.14 -3.63
CA HIS A 29 -4.91 -14.54 -3.93
C HIS A 29 -3.95 -15.15 -4.97
N PHE A 30 -3.52 -14.36 -5.97
CA PHE A 30 -2.61 -14.84 -7.02
C PHE A 30 -1.17 -15.11 -6.53
N ARG A 31 -0.73 -14.49 -5.42
CA ARG A 31 0.59 -14.76 -4.81
C ARG A 31 0.56 -15.84 -3.74
N GLY A 32 -0.57 -16.52 -3.54
CA GLY A 32 -0.69 -17.60 -2.55
C GLY A 32 -1.14 -17.15 -1.16
N GLY A 33 -1.57 -15.89 -0.98
CA GLY A 33 -2.09 -15.36 0.29
C GLY A 33 -3.51 -15.82 0.66
N GLY A 34 -4.09 -16.74 -0.12
CA GLY A 34 -5.40 -17.33 0.13
C GLY A 34 -5.31 -18.84 0.23
N TYR A 35 -5.44 -19.39 1.43
CA TYR A 35 -5.74 -20.80 1.64
C TYR A 35 -7.04 -21.14 0.88
N GLY A 36 -6.93 -21.85 -0.24
CA GLY A 36 -8.06 -22.17 -1.13
C GLY A 36 -9.17 -23.00 -0.48
N MET A 37 -10.22 -23.30 -1.24
CA MET A 37 -11.42 -24.06 -0.79
C MET A 37 -11.12 -25.37 -0.04
N MET A 38 -9.96 -26.00 -0.29
CA MET A 38 -9.51 -27.22 0.37
C MET A 38 -9.25 -27.08 1.88
N SER A 39 -8.93 -25.86 2.33
CA SER A 39 -8.54 -25.60 3.73
C SER A 39 -9.73 -25.59 4.70
N ARG A 40 -10.97 -25.50 4.18
CA ARG A 40 -12.20 -25.59 4.99
C ARG A 40 -12.50 -27.01 5.46
N LYS A 41 -11.90 -28.03 4.85
CA LYS A 41 -12.25 -29.44 5.12
C LYS A 41 -11.60 -30.01 6.40
N PHE A 42 -10.61 -29.33 6.99
CA PHE A 42 -9.74 -29.94 8.02
C PHE A 42 -9.53 -29.17 9.34
N GLY A 43 -10.27 -28.10 9.63
CA GLY A 43 -10.23 -27.51 10.97
C GLY A 43 -10.62 -26.04 11.03
N GLU A 44 -10.94 -25.59 12.24
CA GLU A 44 -11.21 -24.20 12.58
C GLU A 44 -9.94 -23.36 12.36
N ASN A 45 -9.79 -22.76 11.19
CA ASN A 45 -8.61 -21.98 10.79
C ASN A 45 -8.60 -20.61 11.49
N SER A 46 -8.22 -20.59 12.77
CA SER A 46 -7.95 -19.36 13.51
C SER A 46 -6.47 -19.26 13.86
N GLY A 47 -5.81 -18.17 13.46
CA GLY A 47 -4.37 -18.01 13.68
C GLY A 47 -3.84 -16.65 13.21
N ALA A 48 -2.64 -16.32 13.64
CA ALA A 48 -1.90 -15.15 13.18
C ALA A 48 -0.53 -15.56 12.67
N GLU A 49 -0.11 -14.97 11.56
CA GLU A 49 1.16 -15.23 10.89
C GLU A 49 1.88 -13.91 10.62
N VAL A 50 3.21 -13.94 10.78
CA VAL A 50 4.10 -12.85 10.40
C VAL A 50 5.10 -13.40 9.38
N GLN A 51 4.93 -13.01 8.12
CA GLN A 51 5.79 -13.48 7.04
C GLN A 51 6.85 -12.43 6.70
N PHE A 52 8.09 -12.87 6.52
CA PHE A 52 9.21 -12.03 6.12
C PHE A 52 9.68 -12.44 4.73
N SER A 53 9.37 -11.61 3.73
CA SER A 53 9.89 -11.78 2.38
C SER A 53 11.19 -11.00 2.23
N THR A 54 12.29 -11.67 1.92
CA THR A 54 13.61 -11.03 1.75
C THR A 54 13.63 -10.14 0.52
N TYR A 55 14.13 -8.92 0.66
CA TYR A 55 14.36 -7.95 -0.42
C TYR A 55 15.87 -7.76 -0.63
N GLY A 56 16.25 -7.25 -1.80
CA GLY A 56 17.65 -7.10 -2.21
C GLY A 56 17.92 -7.72 -3.58
N GLY A 57 19.18 -8.04 -3.85
CA GLY A 57 19.61 -8.66 -5.12
C GLY A 57 19.16 -7.85 -6.34
N LYS A 58 18.65 -8.52 -7.37
CA LYS A 58 18.22 -7.90 -8.63
C LYS A 58 17.15 -6.82 -8.45
N LEU A 59 16.33 -6.93 -7.40
CA LEU A 59 15.31 -5.93 -7.09
C LEU A 59 15.92 -4.56 -6.74
N SER A 60 17.15 -4.55 -6.20
CA SER A 60 17.86 -3.31 -5.87
C SER A 60 18.55 -2.65 -7.07
N ASP A 61 18.71 -3.37 -8.19
CA ASP A 61 19.28 -2.81 -9.42
C ASP A 61 18.25 -1.95 -10.17
N ILE A 62 16.96 -2.21 -9.94
CA ILE A 62 15.84 -1.54 -10.61
C ILE A 62 15.59 -0.18 -9.97
N SER A 63 15.44 0.86 -10.78
CA SER A 63 15.11 2.20 -10.29
C SER A 63 13.73 2.22 -9.64
N GLU A 64 13.58 2.96 -8.52
CA GLU A 64 12.28 3.14 -7.85
C GLU A 64 11.20 3.67 -8.79
N SER A 65 11.57 4.47 -9.80
CA SER A 65 10.64 5.10 -10.74
C SER A 65 10.44 4.34 -12.05
N GLU A 66 11.09 3.18 -12.21
CA GLU A 66 10.99 2.36 -13.44
C GLU A 66 9.57 1.83 -13.64
N THR A 67 8.92 1.47 -12.55
CA THR A 67 7.54 0.96 -12.50
C THR A 67 6.76 1.67 -11.40
N PRO A 68 5.41 1.58 -11.37
CA PRO A 68 4.62 2.14 -10.27
C PRO A 68 5.05 1.65 -8.88
N PHE A 69 5.46 0.38 -8.76
CA PHE A 69 5.93 -0.22 -7.52
C PHE A 69 7.34 0.31 -7.13
N PRO A 70 7.45 1.10 -6.04
CA PRO A 70 8.66 1.86 -5.73
C PRO A 70 9.63 1.14 -4.77
N HIS A 71 9.22 0.04 -4.15
CA HIS A 71 9.97 -0.58 -3.05
C HIS A 71 11.13 -1.42 -3.57
N ARG A 72 12.25 -0.74 -3.89
CA ARG A 72 13.47 -1.31 -4.49
C ARG A 72 14.64 -1.25 -3.50
N ALA A 73 15.77 -0.71 -3.95
CA ALA A 73 16.99 -0.56 -3.16
C ALA A 73 16.73 0.12 -1.82
N GLY A 74 17.36 -0.38 -0.76
CA GLY A 74 17.26 0.17 0.59
C GLY A 74 16.29 -0.57 1.51
N ASN A 75 15.41 -1.43 0.97
CA ASN A 75 14.52 -2.33 1.73
C ASN A 75 15.18 -3.70 1.95
N ILE A 76 15.16 -4.22 3.18
CA ILE A 76 15.74 -5.54 3.51
C ILE A 76 14.68 -6.64 3.55
N PHE A 77 13.47 -6.33 4.04
CA PHE A 77 12.33 -7.23 4.02
C PHE A 77 11.03 -6.50 3.70
N MET A 78 10.09 -7.20 3.10
CA MET A 78 8.67 -6.90 3.19
C MET A 78 8.07 -7.80 4.27
N ILE A 79 7.32 -7.20 5.20
CA ILE A 79 6.67 -7.93 6.30
C ILE A 79 5.16 -7.94 6.07
N GLU A 80 4.57 -9.11 6.03
CA GLU A 80 3.11 -9.30 5.97
C GLU A 80 2.58 -9.77 7.33
N TYR A 81 1.47 -9.17 7.77
CA TYR A 81 0.74 -9.60 8.96
C TYR A 81 -0.61 -10.18 8.55
N ALA A 82 -0.74 -11.48 8.68
CA ALA A 82 -1.96 -12.16 8.32
C ALA A 82 -2.67 -12.71 9.55
N VAL A 83 -3.97 -12.51 9.62
CA VAL A 83 -4.83 -13.00 10.70
C VAL A 83 -6.02 -13.65 10.04
N TYR A 84 -6.24 -14.92 10.37
CA TYR A 84 -7.27 -15.76 9.77
C TYR A 84 -8.24 -16.22 10.85
N TRP A 85 -9.51 -16.37 10.48
CA TRP A 85 -10.54 -16.90 11.34
C TRP A 85 -11.66 -17.53 10.52
N GLY A 86 -12.29 -18.58 11.06
CA GLY A 86 -13.40 -19.26 10.40
C GLY A 86 -14.75 -18.57 10.59
N ASN A 87 -15.04 -18.08 11.79
CA ASN A 87 -16.35 -17.52 12.15
C ASN A 87 -16.37 -15.98 12.07
N ILE A 88 -17.33 -15.42 11.32
CA ILE A 88 -17.52 -13.97 11.13
C ILE A 88 -17.73 -13.21 12.44
N GLU A 89 -18.25 -13.85 13.48
CA GLU A 89 -18.43 -13.25 14.82
C GLU A 89 -17.10 -12.83 15.45
N ASN A 90 -16.00 -13.50 15.09
CA ASN A 90 -14.66 -13.17 15.57
C ASN A 90 -14.00 -12.01 14.79
N SER A 91 -14.61 -11.52 13.70
CA SER A 91 -14.03 -10.51 12.80
C SER A 91 -13.59 -9.26 13.53
N GLN A 92 -14.47 -8.64 14.32
CA GLN A 92 -14.17 -7.40 15.04
C GLN A 92 -12.96 -7.55 15.97
N ARG A 93 -12.92 -8.65 16.74
CA ARG A 93 -11.83 -8.96 17.67
C ARG A 93 -10.50 -9.14 16.93
N ASN A 94 -10.51 -9.90 15.83
CA ASN A 94 -9.29 -10.22 15.09
C ASN A 94 -8.75 -9.02 14.32
N VAL A 95 -9.62 -8.21 13.71
CA VAL A 95 -9.25 -6.93 13.10
C VAL A 95 -8.64 -5.98 14.15
N ALA A 96 -9.26 -5.87 15.32
CA ALA A 96 -8.74 -5.02 16.40
C ALA A 96 -7.36 -5.49 16.90
N TRP A 97 -7.17 -6.80 17.05
CA TRP A 97 -5.86 -7.37 17.41
C TRP A 97 -4.80 -7.04 16.36
N SER A 98 -5.15 -7.21 15.07
CA SER A 98 -4.24 -6.95 13.96
C SER A 98 -3.82 -5.48 13.88
N ARG A 99 -4.76 -4.55 14.05
CA ARG A 99 -4.49 -3.11 14.16
C ARG A 99 -3.55 -2.78 15.33
N LYS A 100 -3.78 -3.40 16.50
CA LYS A 100 -2.92 -3.21 17.68
C LYS A 100 -1.49 -3.69 17.41
N PHE A 101 -1.35 -4.83 16.74
CA PHE A 101 -0.05 -5.36 16.35
C PHE A 101 0.64 -4.46 15.29
N TYR A 102 -0.11 -4.00 14.30
CA TYR A 102 0.38 -3.05 13.29
C TYR A 102 0.88 -1.74 13.91
N VAL A 103 0.19 -1.21 14.93
CA VAL A 103 0.64 -0.02 15.70
C VAL A 103 1.90 -0.33 16.51
N TYR A 104 1.98 -1.49 17.15
CA TYR A 104 3.17 -1.91 17.91
C TYR A 104 4.44 -1.92 17.05
N MET A 105 4.32 -2.32 15.77
CA MET A 105 5.44 -2.44 14.84
C MET A 105 5.95 -1.11 14.26
N VAL A 106 5.25 0.01 14.48
CA VAL A 106 5.60 1.34 13.94
C VAL A 106 7.05 1.74 14.18
N LYS A 107 7.62 1.38 15.35
CA LYS A 107 8.99 1.78 15.70
C LYS A 107 10.07 1.06 14.89
N TYR A 108 9.76 -0.10 14.30
CA TYR A 108 10.72 -1.01 13.68
C TYR A 108 10.68 -1.01 12.14
N VAL A 109 9.64 -0.45 11.54
CA VAL A 109 9.44 -0.42 10.08
C VAL A 109 9.76 0.97 9.49
N SER A 110 9.68 1.08 8.16
CA SER A 110 9.83 2.30 7.36
C SER A 110 9.12 3.51 7.98
N LYS A 111 9.75 4.68 7.90
CA LYS A 111 9.21 5.96 8.39
C LYS A 111 9.42 7.02 7.33
N SER A 112 8.42 7.91 7.19
CA SER A 112 8.45 9.10 6.33
C SER A 112 8.65 8.82 4.82
N PRO A 113 7.68 8.20 4.12
CA PRO A 113 6.38 7.73 4.62
C PRO A 113 6.47 6.34 5.26
N ARG A 114 5.45 5.96 6.03
CA ARG A 114 5.26 4.55 6.39
C ARG A 114 4.73 3.83 5.16
N THR A 115 5.58 3.08 4.49
CA THR A 115 5.28 2.45 3.20
C THR A 115 4.40 1.20 3.34
N ALA A 116 3.60 0.96 2.30
CA ALA A 116 2.65 -0.14 2.17
C ALA A 116 2.73 -0.78 0.77
N ASP A 117 2.27 -2.03 0.59
CA ASP A 117 2.15 -2.66 -0.74
C ASP A 117 0.70 -2.60 -1.22
N PHE A 118 0.47 -2.02 -2.41
CA PHE A 118 -0.86 -1.83 -2.96
C PHE A 118 -1.63 -3.14 -3.19
N ASN A 119 -0.93 -4.26 -3.38
CA ASN A 119 -1.58 -5.58 -3.52
C ASN A 119 -2.26 -6.05 -2.24
N TYR A 120 -1.88 -5.49 -1.09
CA TYR A 120 -2.45 -5.75 0.23
C TYR A 120 -3.16 -4.49 0.72
N ARG A 121 -4.20 -4.09 -0.03
CA ARG A 121 -4.96 -2.87 0.19
C ARG A 121 -5.37 -2.74 1.65
N ASP A 122 -4.99 -1.66 2.30
CA ASP A 122 -5.33 -1.33 3.68
C ASP A 122 -6.13 -0.02 3.72
N LEU A 123 -7.44 -0.14 3.95
CA LEU A 123 -8.36 1.00 4.04
C LEU A 123 -8.16 1.81 5.33
N ASP A 124 -7.42 1.29 6.32
CA ASP A 124 -7.06 2.05 7.53
C ASP A 124 -5.99 3.12 7.23
N LEU A 125 -5.35 3.08 6.05
CA LEU A 125 -4.35 4.09 5.66
C LEU A 125 -4.95 5.44 5.30
N GLU A 126 -6.16 5.42 4.70
CA GLU A 126 -7.09 6.53 4.41
C GLU A 126 -8.05 6.06 3.29
N VAL A 127 -9.26 6.61 3.19
CA VAL A 127 -10.17 6.33 2.05
C VAL A 127 -10.55 7.60 1.30
N ASN A 128 -10.82 7.45 0.02
CA ASN A 128 -11.39 8.48 -0.83
C ASN A 128 -12.78 8.89 -0.33
N ASN A 129 -13.18 10.11 -0.70
CA ASN A 129 -14.55 10.57 -0.46
C ASN A 129 -15.53 9.74 -1.31
N VAL A 130 -16.33 8.91 -0.66
CA VAL A 130 -17.31 8.01 -1.32
C VAL A 130 -18.46 8.79 -1.95
N ASN A 131 -18.81 9.94 -1.37
CA ASN A 131 -19.98 10.75 -1.76
C ASN A 131 -19.61 11.96 -2.64
N GLY A 132 -18.36 12.06 -3.12
CA GLY A 132 -17.93 13.23 -3.87
C GLY A 132 -16.58 13.07 -4.55
N SER A 133 -16.02 14.18 -5.02
CA SER A 133 -14.67 14.17 -5.59
C SER A 133 -13.62 14.03 -4.49
N THR A 134 -12.57 13.27 -4.78
CA THR A 134 -11.39 13.18 -3.91
C THR A 134 -10.30 14.07 -4.49
N SER A 135 -9.77 14.97 -3.67
CA SER A 135 -8.68 15.85 -4.09
C SER A 135 -7.36 15.08 -4.18
N TYR A 136 -6.45 15.55 -5.04
CA TYR A 136 -5.08 15.03 -5.09
C TYR A 136 -4.42 15.06 -3.71
N ALA A 137 -4.58 16.16 -2.96
CA ALA A 137 -3.97 16.32 -1.63
C ALA A 137 -4.46 15.26 -0.63
N HIS A 138 -5.74 14.88 -0.68
CA HIS A 138 -6.28 13.80 0.15
C HIS A 138 -5.76 12.45 -0.30
N ALA A 139 -5.86 12.13 -1.59
CA ALA A 139 -5.41 10.83 -2.11
C ALA A 139 -3.90 10.61 -1.95
N ARG A 140 -3.11 11.68 -1.93
CA ARG A 140 -1.66 11.65 -1.69
C ARG A 140 -1.29 11.04 -0.33
N ILE A 141 -2.15 11.16 0.70
CA ILE A 141 -1.91 10.64 2.05
C ILE A 141 -1.69 9.12 2.06
N TRP A 142 -2.56 8.38 1.35
CA TRP A 142 -2.40 6.93 1.16
C TRP A 142 -1.54 6.61 -0.06
N GLY A 143 -1.61 7.44 -1.11
CA GLY A 143 -0.92 7.23 -2.39
C GLY A 143 0.60 7.18 -2.24
N GLU A 144 1.19 8.07 -1.44
CA GLU A 144 2.64 8.07 -1.21
C GLU A 144 3.11 6.87 -0.37
N ARG A 145 2.23 6.27 0.43
CA ARG A 145 2.57 5.04 1.18
C ARG A 145 2.75 3.86 0.23
N TYR A 146 1.88 3.74 -0.78
CA TYR A 146 1.98 2.67 -1.76
C TYR A 146 3.00 2.93 -2.86
N PHE A 147 3.05 4.17 -3.36
CA PHE A 147 3.75 4.49 -4.62
C PHE A 147 4.92 5.46 -4.43
N LYS A 148 5.19 5.95 -3.21
CA LYS A 148 6.21 6.98 -2.94
C LYS A 148 6.07 8.13 -3.96
N ASN A 149 7.19 8.56 -4.55
CA ASN A 149 7.25 9.64 -5.54
C ASN A 149 6.58 9.29 -6.88
N ASN A 150 6.23 8.01 -7.13
CA ASN A 150 5.57 7.60 -8.36
C ASN A 150 4.09 7.99 -8.40
N PHE A 151 3.49 8.34 -7.26
CA PHE A 151 2.06 8.66 -7.17
C PHE A 151 1.67 9.82 -8.10
N GLU A 152 2.51 10.86 -8.20
CA GLU A 152 2.25 12.01 -9.07
C GLU A 152 2.15 11.59 -10.55
N ARG A 153 3.10 10.79 -11.04
CA ARG A 153 3.08 10.26 -12.40
C ARG A 153 1.83 9.43 -12.67
N LEU A 154 1.36 8.65 -11.68
CA LEU A 154 0.15 7.85 -11.81
C LEU A 154 -1.11 8.73 -11.92
N VAL A 155 -1.20 9.80 -11.13
CA VAL A 155 -2.29 10.78 -11.22
C VAL A 155 -2.32 11.44 -12.60
N GLN A 156 -1.16 11.80 -13.17
CA GLN A 156 -1.08 12.36 -14.52
C GLN A 156 -1.59 11.37 -15.58
N VAL A 157 -1.19 10.10 -15.50
CA VAL A 157 -1.67 9.04 -16.41
C VAL A 157 -3.18 8.84 -16.25
N LYS A 158 -3.68 8.76 -15.02
CA LYS A 158 -5.11 8.63 -14.72
C LYS A 158 -5.91 9.78 -15.33
N THR A 159 -5.43 11.01 -15.18
CA THR A 159 -6.05 12.22 -15.73
C THR A 159 -6.18 12.15 -17.26
N LYS A 160 -5.16 11.61 -17.93
CA LYS A 160 -5.16 11.49 -19.40
C LYS A 160 -6.08 10.38 -19.91
N ILE A 161 -6.11 9.24 -19.23
CA ILE A 161 -6.78 8.02 -19.71
C ILE A 161 -8.22 7.90 -19.22
N ASP A 162 -8.53 8.41 -18.03
CA ASP A 162 -9.86 8.36 -17.41
C ASP A 162 -10.19 9.69 -16.70
N PRO A 163 -10.37 10.78 -17.47
CA PRO A 163 -10.62 12.12 -16.92
C PRO A 163 -11.95 12.23 -16.18
N THR A 164 -12.94 11.42 -16.51
CA THR A 164 -14.26 11.38 -15.85
C THR A 164 -14.27 10.51 -14.58
N ASN A 165 -13.12 9.89 -14.26
CA ASN A 165 -12.96 8.98 -13.12
C ASN A 165 -13.98 7.83 -13.11
N PHE A 166 -14.24 7.24 -14.28
CA PHE A 166 -15.17 6.11 -14.42
C PHE A 166 -14.68 4.89 -13.63
N PHE A 167 -13.39 4.54 -13.76
CA PHE A 167 -12.80 3.42 -13.04
C PHE A 167 -12.34 3.87 -11.65
N ARG A 168 -13.17 3.66 -10.63
CA ARG A 168 -12.90 4.12 -9.27
C ARG A 168 -13.31 3.13 -8.18
N ASN A 169 -12.68 3.27 -7.01
CA ASN A 169 -13.00 2.59 -5.76
C ASN A 169 -12.57 3.45 -4.56
N GLU A 170 -12.64 2.91 -3.35
CA GLU A 170 -12.36 3.59 -2.08
C GLU A 170 -10.91 4.08 -1.95
N GLN A 171 -9.97 3.56 -2.75
CA GLN A 171 -8.57 3.99 -2.82
C GLN A 171 -8.08 4.08 -4.27
N SER A 172 -8.94 4.46 -5.21
CA SER A 172 -8.52 4.65 -6.60
C SER A 172 -7.82 5.98 -6.76
N ILE A 173 -6.78 6.02 -7.59
CA ILE A 173 -6.07 7.25 -7.94
C ILE A 173 -7.06 8.22 -8.59
N PRO A 174 -7.26 9.44 -8.05
CA PRO A 174 -8.15 10.41 -8.68
C PRO A 174 -7.47 11.08 -9.89
N PRO A 175 -8.21 11.45 -10.94
CA PRO A 175 -7.70 12.39 -11.93
C PRO A 175 -7.56 13.78 -11.30
N LEU A 176 -6.70 14.61 -11.87
CA LEU A 176 -6.69 16.04 -11.58
C LEU A 176 -8.00 16.62 -12.11
N LEU A 177 -8.71 17.38 -11.27
CA LEU A 177 -9.84 18.18 -11.73
C LEU A 177 -9.33 19.10 -12.83
N SER A 178 -9.76 18.84 -14.06
CA SER A 178 -9.48 19.72 -15.16
C SER A 178 -10.26 21.01 -14.88
N GLN A 179 -9.59 22.17 -14.97
CA GLN A 179 -10.26 23.48 -14.97
C GLN A 179 -11.12 23.68 -16.24
N VAL A 180 -11.54 22.60 -16.92
CA VAL A 180 -12.17 22.63 -18.24
C VAL A 180 -13.65 23.01 -18.15
N TYR A 181 -14.23 23.10 -16.95
CA TYR A 181 -15.59 23.60 -16.75
C TYR A 181 -15.71 25.14 -16.67
N ASN A 182 -14.62 25.91 -16.79
CA ASN A 182 -14.68 27.38 -16.72
C ASN A 182 -14.57 28.09 -18.09
N LEU A 183 -14.86 27.42 -19.21
CA LEU A 183 -14.78 28.03 -20.55
C LEU A 183 -16.11 28.08 -21.33
N PHE A 184 -17.22 27.68 -20.73
CA PHE A 184 -18.55 27.81 -21.33
C PHE A 184 -19.61 28.14 -20.27
N GLU A 185 -19.53 29.33 -19.68
CA GLU A 185 -20.67 30.11 -19.16
C GLU A 185 -20.37 31.60 -19.31
#